data_AF-A0A4V1SIZ8-F1
#
_entry.id   AF-A0A4V1SIZ8-F1
#
_cell.length_a   1.000
_cell.length_b   1.000
_cell.length_c   1.000
_cell.angle_alpha   90.00
_cell.angle_beta   90.00
_cell.angle_gamma   90.00
#
_symmetry.space_group_name_H-M   'P 1'
#
loop_
_entity.id
_entity.type
_entity.pdbx_description
1 polymer ?
#
loop_
_entity_poly.entity_id
_entity_poly.type
_entity_poly.pdbx_seq_one_letter_code
_entity_poly.pdbx_strand_id
1 'polypeptide(L)'
;MRQEVDPPEGSLPPREIVVGIPAPEGEEKKAEEKRMHLRLGEVSEAVAMPKVDPLTVTLRDAEANKVWLKQGLAATKATLLVVWRAGNTWEDNRCLALDDSSEAIPRGATRVVNVAPVEVKMIWGEQRYRLPAGKSAVLRFPDGAKSVPLQILYTDTDNKLKPCLSTTAEADTSSRRQWFVYKADRTDARTPVQVLPLNEPR
;
A
#
# COMPACT_ATOMS: atom_id res chain seq x y z
N MET A 1 34.57 -12.67 -1.02
CA MET A 1 34.14 -11.48 -0.28
C MET A 1 32.90 -10.92 -0.97
N ARG A 2 31.77 -10.81 -0.28
CA ARG A 2 30.65 -9.97 -0.76
C ARG A 2 30.95 -8.56 -0.28
N GLN A 3 31.12 -7.63 -1.21
CA GLN A 3 31.24 -6.21 -0.89
C GLN A 3 29.82 -5.69 -0.72
N GLU A 4 29.49 -5.22 0.47
CA GLU A 4 28.24 -4.49 0.71
C GLU A 4 28.42 -3.12 0.06
N VAL A 5 27.71 -2.91 -1.05
CA VAL A 5 27.71 -1.63 -1.77
C VAL A 5 26.62 -0.80 -1.14
N ASP A 6 26.97 0.42 -0.72
CA ASP A 6 25.99 1.35 -0.18
C ASP A 6 24.87 1.58 -1.20
N PRO A 7 23.60 1.66 -0.73
CA PRO A 7 22.48 1.94 -1.61
C PRO A 7 22.70 3.27 -2.34
N PRO A 8 22.34 3.38 -3.63
CA PRO A 8 22.41 4.65 -4.35
C PRO A 8 21.67 5.75 -3.60
N GLU A 9 22.18 6.98 -3.68
CA GLU A 9 21.55 8.13 -3.02
C GLU A 9 20.07 8.26 -3.43
N GLY A 10 19.21 8.53 -2.45
CA GLY A 10 17.77 8.65 -2.65
C GLY A 10 17.05 7.33 -2.97
N SER A 11 17.73 6.18 -2.99
CA SER A 11 17.08 4.88 -3.27
C SER A 11 16.28 4.33 -2.09
N LEU A 12 16.47 4.90 -0.89
CA LEU A 12 15.75 4.52 0.33
C LEU A 12 14.79 5.65 0.76
N PRO A 13 13.61 5.31 1.32
CA PRO A 13 12.76 6.30 1.96
C PRO A 13 13.37 6.74 3.30
N PRO A 14 12.84 7.81 3.93
CA PRO A 14 13.11 8.10 5.33
C PRO A 14 12.80 6.86 6.19
N ARG A 15 13.75 6.45 7.05
CA ARG A 15 13.57 5.30 7.96
C ARG A 15 12.67 5.64 9.14
N GLU A 16 12.70 6.90 9.55
CA GLU A 16 11.82 7.47 10.56
C GLU A 16 11.08 8.67 9.98
N ILE A 17 9.79 8.75 10.30
CA ILE A 17 8.97 9.92 9.98
C ILE A 17 8.36 10.51 11.23
N VAL A 18 8.07 11.80 11.16
CA VAL A 18 7.23 12.50 12.12
C VAL A 18 5.88 12.76 11.49
N VAL A 19 4.84 12.22 12.10
CA VAL A 19 3.44 12.44 11.72
C VAL A 19 2.88 13.60 12.53
N GLY A 20 2.46 14.66 11.84
CA GLY A 20 1.73 15.76 12.47
C GLY A 20 0.28 15.36 12.74
N ILE A 21 -0.13 15.39 14.01
CA ILE A 21 -1.49 15.12 14.47
C ILE A 21 -2.13 16.48 14.75
N PRO A 22 -3.14 16.91 13.96
CA PRO A 22 -3.79 18.19 14.18
C PRO A 22 -4.50 18.19 15.54
N ALA A 23 -4.62 19.37 16.16
CA ALA A 23 -5.47 19.51 17.33
C ALA A 23 -6.94 19.35 16.95
N PRO A 24 -7.80 18.79 17.84
CA PRO A 24 -9.24 18.83 17.65
C PRO A 24 -9.73 20.29 17.52
N GLU A 25 -10.68 20.53 16.63
CA GLU A 25 -11.27 21.85 16.45
C GLU A 25 -11.97 22.30 17.74
N GLY A 26 -11.65 23.51 18.23
CA GLY A 26 -12.23 24.08 19.45
C GLY A 26 -11.53 23.70 20.76
N GLU A 27 -10.44 22.92 20.72
CA GLU A 27 -9.59 22.68 21.90
C GLU A 27 -8.30 23.52 21.84
N GLU A 28 -7.88 24.11 22.97
CA GLU A 28 -6.57 24.80 23.09
C GLU A 28 -5.36 23.84 23.05
N LYS A 29 -5.57 22.56 22.71
CA LYS A 29 -4.48 21.59 22.63
C LYS A 29 -3.56 21.95 21.46
N LYS A 30 -2.26 21.82 21.71
CA LYS A 30 -1.26 21.96 20.65
C LYS A 30 -1.31 20.74 19.73
N ALA A 31 -1.05 20.95 18.44
CA ALA A 31 -0.81 19.85 17.52
C ALA A 31 0.28 18.95 18.07
N GLU A 32 0.06 17.65 18.01
CA GLU A 32 0.99 16.64 18.50
C GLU A 32 1.82 16.08 17.35
N GLU A 33 2.98 15.53 17.68
CA GLU A 33 3.87 14.88 16.72
C GLU A 33 4.16 13.47 17.20
N LYS A 34 3.93 12.48 16.33
CA LYS A 34 4.29 11.09 16.61
C LYS A 34 5.42 10.65 15.68
N ARG A 35 6.53 10.21 16.26
CA ARG A 35 7.61 9.53 15.53
C ARG A 35 7.20 8.10 15.21
N MET A 36 7.48 7.66 13.98
CA MET A 36 7.16 6.33 13.49
C MET A 36 8.29 5.79 12.65
N HIS A 37 8.53 4.48 12.75
CA HIS A 37 9.44 3.77 11.87
C HIS A 37 8.72 3.38 10.58
N LEU A 38 9.36 3.64 9.45
CA LEU A 38 8.93 3.15 8.15
C LEU A 38 9.85 2.01 7.69
N ARG A 39 9.21 0.93 7.23
CA ARG A 39 9.89 -0.20 6.61
C ARG A 39 9.19 -0.56 5.32
N LEU A 40 10.00 -0.89 4.30
CA LEU A 40 9.46 -1.27 3.00
C LEU A 40 8.70 -2.58 3.11
N GLY A 41 7.46 -2.57 2.63
CA GLY A 41 6.61 -3.75 2.63
C GLY A 41 6.09 -4.17 4.01
N GLU A 42 6.11 -3.28 4.99
CA GLU A 42 5.48 -3.48 6.29
C GLU A 42 4.47 -2.35 6.55
N VAL A 43 3.42 -2.66 7.31
CA VAL A 43 2.47 -1.66 7.80
C VAL A 43 2.98 -1.15 9.14
N SER A 44 3.08 0.18 9.27
CA SER A 44 3.48 0.82 10.51
C SER A 44 2.38 0.73 11.57
N GLU A 45 2.72 1.09 12.81
CA GLU A 45 1.70 1.25 13.86
C GLU A 45 0.60 2.24 13.46
N ALA A 46 -0.62 1.99 13.93
CA ALA A 46 -1.72 2.93 13.76
C ALA A 46 -1.51 4.21 14.58
N VAL A 47 -2.02 5.33 14.06
CA VAL A 47 -2.09 6.61 14.75
C VAL A 47 -3.53 7.05 14.81
N ALA A 48 -4.03 7.27 16.03
CA ALA A 48 -5.32 7.92 16.21
C ALA A 48 -5.19 9.38 15.80
N MET A 49 -6.03 9.81 14.86
CA MET A 49 -6.11 11.22 14.45
C MET A 49 -7.51 11.74 14.73
N PRO A 50 -7.63 12.99 15.25
CA PRO A 50 -8.93 13.60 15.38
C PRO A 50 -9.54 13.83 14.00
N LYS A 51 -10.87 13.76 13.94
CA LYS A 51 -11.62 14.10 12.73
C LYS A 51 -11.65 15.61 12.60
N VAL A 52 -10.82 16.14 11.71
CA VAL A 52 -10.78 17.55 11.29
C VAL A 52 -11.11 17.65 9.81
N ASP A 53 -11.68 18.78 9.37
CA ASP A 53 -11.98 19.03 7.95
C ASP A 53 -11.15 20.23 7.45
N PRO A 54 -10.25 20.06 6.46
CA PRO A 54 -9.95 18.83 5.72
C PRO A 54 -9.06 17.85 6.50
N LEU A 55 -9.39 16.55 6.42
CA LEU A 55 -8.57 15.50 7.02
C LEU A 55 -7.31 15.27 6.19
N THR A 56 -6.22 15.93 6.59
CA THR A 56 -4.91 15.84 5.94
C THR A 56 -3.85 15.39 6.92
N VAL A 57 -2.88 14.61 6.43
CA VAL A 57 -1.69 14.22 7.18
C VAL A 57 -0.45 14.85 6.56
N THR A 58 0.47 15.30 7.42
CA THR A 58 1.81 15.74 7.01
C THR A 58 2.84 14.79 7.62
N LEU A 59 3.64 14.16 6.76
CA LEU A 59 4.77 13.33 7.14
C LEU A 59 6.05 14.12 6.90
N ARG A 60 6.90 14.23 7.92
CA ARG A 60 8.24 14.80 7.80
C ARG A 60 9.29 13.71 7.95
N ASP A 61 10.39 13.85 7.23
CA ASP A 61 11.61 13.11 7.52
C ASP A 61 12.12 13.52 8.92
N ALA A 62 12.30 12.56 9.82
CA ALA A 62 12.71 12.84 11.19
C ALA A 62 14.18 13.31 11.31
N GLU A 63 15.03 12.94 10.36
CA GLU A 63 16.45 13.30 10.32
C GLU A 63 16.63 14.65 9.63
N ALA A 64 16.07 14.81 8.43
CA ALA A 64 16.19 16.04 7.66
C ALA A 64 15.25 17.16 8.14
N ASN A 65 14.27 16.84 9.00
CA ASN A 65 13.20 17.74 9.45
C ASN A 65 12.47 18.46 8.30
N LYS A 66 12.36 17.79 7.15
CA LYS A 66 11.75 18.31 5.93
C LYS A 66 10.41 17.63 5.69
N VAL A 67 9.41 18.38 5.22
CA VAL A 67 8.15 17.79 4.77
C VAL A 67 8.43 16.83 3.62
N TRP A 68 8.11 15.56 3.83
CA TRP A 68 8.32 14.50 2.86
C TRP A 68 7.05 14.20 2.07
N LEU A 69 5.89 14.20 2.75
CA LEU A 69 4.59 13.99 2.12
C LEU A 69 3.51 14.78 2.83
N LYS A 70 2.58 15.37 2.07
CA LYS A 70 1.32 15.90 2.57
C LYS A 70 0.18 15.29 1.76
N GLN A 71 -0.75 14.61 2.41
CA GLN A 71 -1.80 13.86 1.72
C GLN A 71 -3.15 13.99 2.43
N GLY A 72 -4.22 14.15 1.66
CA GLY A 72 -5.59 14.01 2.14
C GLY A 72 -5.94 12.55 2.42
N LEU A 73 -6.58 12.29 3.54
CA LEU A 73 -6.98 10.94 3.94
C LEU A 73 -8.40 10.62 3.45
N ALA A 74 -8.75 9.34 3.46
CA ALA A 74 -10.14 8.96 3.21
C ALA A 74 -11.01 9.46 4.36
N ALA A 75 -12.18 10.02 4.05
CA ALA A 75 -13.15 10.49 5.05
C ALA A 75 -13.89 9.30 5.72
N THR A 76 -13.14 8.38 6.30
CA THR A 76 -13.61 7.09 6.82
C THR A 76 -13.09 6.84 8.23
N LYS A 77 -13.43 5.71 8.85
CA LYS A 77 -13.03 5.40 10.24
C LYS A 77 -11.54 5.06 10.36
N ALA A 78 -10.94 4.52 9.30
CA ALA A 78 -9.54 4.14 9.25
C ALA A 78 -9.03 4.33 7.82
N THR A 79 -7.81 4.84 7.67
CA THR A 79 -7.15 5.02 6.38
C THR A 79 -5.81 4.29 6.39
N LEU A 80 -5.56 3.49 5.36
CA LEU A 80 -4.22 3.01 5.04
C LEU A 80 -3.62 3.94 3.99
N LEU A 81 -2.56 4.65 4.39
CA LEU A 81 -1.79 5.48 3.46
C LEU A 81 -0.68 4.63 2.84
N VAL A 82 -0.81 4.30 1.57
CA VAL A 82 0.19 3.56 0.81
C VAL A 82 1.13 4.57 0.16
N VAL A 83 2.43 4.45 0.36
CA VAL A 83 3.45 5.30 -0.26
C VAL A 83 4.40 4.43 -1.06
N TRP A 84 4.72 4.85 -2.28
CA TRP A 84 5.66 4.14 -3.15
C TRP A 84 6.51 5.12 -3.96
N ARG A 85 7.66 4.63 -4.41
CA ARG A 85 8.54 5.36 -5.32
C ARG A 85 8.02 5.24 -6.75
N ALA A 86 7.74 6.37 -7.41
CA ALA A 86 7.32 6.39 -8.81
C ALA A 86 8.51 6.57 -9.78
N GLY A 87 9.54 7.30 -9.35
CA GLY A 87 10.77 7.54 -10.10
C GLY A 87 11.93 6.62 -9.70
N ASN A 88 13.15 7.16 -9.78
CA ASN A 88 14.36 6.47 -9.34
C ASN A 88 14.74 6.82 -7.89
N THR A 89 14.22 7.93 -7.36
CA THR A 89 14.46 8.38 -5.97
C THR A 89 13.15 8.52 -5.20
N TRP A 90 13.21 8.49 -3.87
CA TRP A 90 12.05 8.69 -2.98
C TRP A 90 11.59 10.16 -2.85
N GLU A 91 12.26 11.06 -3.56
CA GLU A 91 11.76 12.42 -3.78
C GLU A 91 10.55 12.39 -4.74
N ASP A 92 10.56 11.50 -5.73
CA ASP A 92 9.45 11.22 -6.65
C ASP A 92 8.50 10.17 -6.06
N ASN A 93 8.08 10.37 -4.81
CA ASN A 93 7.11 9.49 -4.19
C ASN A 93 5.68 9.78 -4.69
N ARG A 94 4.85 8.74 -4.65
CA ARG A 94 3.41 8.83 -4.82
C ARG A 94 2.74 8.17 -3.64
N CYS A 95 1.48 8.53 -3.42
CA CYS A 95 0.69 7.92 -2.37
C CYS A 95 -0.76 7.68 -2.79
N LEU A 96 -1.41 6.81 -2.03
CA LEU A 96 -2.81 6.42 -2.18
C LEU A 96 -3.41 6.24 -0.79
N ALA A 97 -4.38 7.07 -0.46
CA ALA A 97 -5.18 6.89 0.74
C ALA A 97 -6.30 5.87 0.43
N LEU A 98 -6.29 4.75 1.15
CA LEU A 98 -7.30 3.70 1.04
C LEU A 98 -8.17 3.69 2.28
N ASP A 99 -9.49 3.52 2.10
CA ASP A 99 -10.37 3.19 3.23
C ASP A 99 -9.96 1.82 3.79
N ASP A 100 -9.56 1.80 5.05
CA ASP A 100 -9.12 0.62 5.77
C ASP A 100 -10.12 0.22 6.88
N SER A 101 -11.34 0.73 6.80
CA SER A 101 -12.43 0.32 7.68
C SER A 101 -12.88 -1.13 7.43
N SER A 102 -13.55 -1.71 8.44
CA SER A 102 -14.16 -3.04 8.33
C SER A 102 -15.26 -3.12 7.27
N GLU A 103 -15.87 -1.98 6.96
CA GLU A 103 -16.91 -1.81 5.96
C GLU A 103 -16.32 -1.88 4.55
N ALA A 104 -15.15 -1.27 4.34
CA ALA A 104 -14.43 -1.35 3.07
C ALA A 104 -13.86 -2.74 2.79
N ILE A 105 -13.33 -3.41 3.82
CA ILE A 105 -12.80 -4.78 3.71
C ILE A 105 -13.53 -5.68 4.72
N PRO A 106 -14.73 -6.18 4.36
CA PRO A 106 -15.49 -7.05 5.25
C PRO A 106 -14.75 -8.35 5.57
N ARG A 107 -15.17 -9.03 6.65
CA ARG A 107 -14.68 -10.39 6.96
C ARG A 107 -14.99 -11.33 5.79
N GLY A 108 -14.08 -12.26 5.51
CA GLY A 108 -14.21 -13.13 4.34
C GLY A 108 -13.99 -12.39 3.01
N ALA A 109 -13.29 -11.25 3.04
CA ALA A 109 -12.82 -10.55 1.86
C ALA A 109 -11.34 -10.18 1.99
N THR A 110 -10.72 -9.95 0.85
CA THR A 110 -9.33 -9.58 0.69
C THR A 110 -9.22 -8.42 -0.30
N ARG A 111 -8.14 -7.64 -0.23
CA ARG A 111 -7.94 -6.48 -1.11
C ARG A 111 -6.74 -6.69 -2.02
N VAL A 112 -6.87 -6.37 -3.31
CA VAL A 112 -5.73 -6.21 -4.22
C VAL A 112 -5.61 -4.72 -4.55
N VAL A 113 -4.41 -4.17 -4.42
CA VAL A 113 -4.08 -2.77 -4.69
C VAL A 113 -3.04 -2.73 -5.79
N ASN A 114 -3.34 -2.00 -6.88
CA ASN A 114 -2.38 -1.78 -7.96
C ASN A 114 -1.74 -0.41 -7.85
N VAL A 115 -0.50 -0.35 -7.35
CA VAL A 115 0.34 0.85 -7.36
C VAL A 115 1.39 0.81 -8.49
N ALA A 116 1.41 -0.25 -9.29
CA ALA A 116 2.24 -0.35 -10.48
C ALA A 116 1.74 0.65 -11.55
N PRO A 117 2.63 1.11 -12.47
CA PRO A 117 2.27 2.07 -13.51
C PRO A 117 1.45 1.46 -14.66
N VAL A 118 1.13 0.16 -14.60
CA VAL A 118 0.44 -0.58 -15.67
C VAL A 118 -0.85 -1.19 -15.13
N GLU A 119 -1.84 -1.37 -16.01
CA GLU A 119 -3.02 -2.18 -15.68
C GLU A 119 -2.61 -3.63 -15.43
N VAL A 120 -3.19 -4.23 -14.39
CA VAL A 120 -3.08 -5.66 -14.13
C VAL A 120 -4.42 -6.36 -14.28
N LYS A 121 -4.37 -7.62 -14.69
CA LYS A 121 -5.55 -8.49 -14.78
C LYS A 121 -5.47 -9.52 -13.68
N MET A 122 -6.60 -9.84 -13.07
CA MET A 122 -6.66 -10.82 -11.99
C MET A 122 -7.64 -11.92 -12.33
N ILE A 123 -7.32 -13.14 -11.94
CA ILE A 123 -8.21 -14.29 -11.99
C ILE A 123 -8.41 -14.75 -10.55
N TRP A 124 -9.65 -14.71 -10.06
CA TRP A 124 -10.07 -15.12 -8.72
C TRP A 124 -11.05 -16.28 -8.86
N GLY A 125 -10.58 -17.51 -8.73
CA GLY A 125 -11.33 -18.70 -9.13
C GLY A 125 -11.68 -18.61 -10.62
N GLU A 126 -12.98 -18.52 -10.92
CA GLU A 126 -13.49 -18.38 -12.29
C GLU A 126 -13.70 -16.91 -12.72
N GLN A 127 -13.63 -15.98 -11.77
CA GLN A 127 -13.90 -14.56 -12.01
C GLN A 127 -12.66 -13.85 -12.56
N ARG A 128 -12.87 -12.94 -13.51
CA ARG A 128 -11.81 -12.15 -14.14
C ARG A 128 -12.01 -10.67 -13.86
N TYR A 129 -10.93 -9.99 -13.50
CA TYR A 129 -10.93 -8.58 -13.17
C TYR A 129 -9.86 -7.83 -13.95
N ARG A 130 -10.14 -6.56 -14.23
CA ARG A 130 -9.14 -5.57 -14.66
C ARG A 130 -8.94 -4.57 -13.53
N LEU A 131 -7.70 -4.27 -13.21
CA LEU A 131 -7.34 -3.36 -12.14
C LEU A 131 -6.38 -2.30 -12.68
N PRO A 132 -6.88 -1.11 -13.05
CA PRO A 132 -6.05 0.00 -13.51
C PRO A 132 -5.03 0.44 -12.45
N ALA A 133 -4.00 1.16 -12.89
CA ALA A 133 -3.01 1.76 -11.99
C ALA A 133 -3.68 2.73 -11.00
N GLY A 134 -3.22 2.71 -9.75
CA GLY A 134 -3.74 3.56 -8.66
C GLY A 134 -5.14 3.16 -8.17
N LYS A 135 -5.59 1.93 -8.44
CA LYS A 135 -6.90 1.42 -8.02
C LYS A 135 -6.76 0.19 -7.13
N SER A 136 -7.81 -0.10 -6.36
CA SER A 136 -7.94 -1.31 -5.56
C SER A 136 -9.23 -2.06 -5.88
N ALA A 137 -9.21 -3.37 -5.71
CA ALA A 137 -10.39 -4.23 -5.78
C ALA A 137 -10.51 -5.03 -4.48
N VAL A 138 -11.74 -5.21 -4.02
CA VAL A 138 -12.06 -6.09 -2.89
C VAL A 138 -12.66 -7.37 -3.45
N LEU A 139 -12.01 -8.50 -3.18
CA LEU A 139 -12.42 -9.82 -3.64
C LEU A 139 -13.04 -10.56 -2.45
N ARG A 140 -14.29 -10.99 -2.62
CA ARG A 140 -14.99 -11.79 -1.62
C ARG A 140 -14.75 -13.27 -1.89
N PHE A 141 -14.56 -14.03 -0.82
CA PHE A 141 -14.56 -15.49 -0.93
C PHE A 141 -15.98 -15.94 -1.30
N PRO A 142 -16.14 -16.88 -2.25
CA PRO A 142 -17.41 -17.54 -2.48
C PRO A 142 -17.92 -18.21 -1.20
N ASP A 143 -19.25 -18.31 -1.05
CA ASP A 143 -19.86 -18.86 0.16
C ASP A 143 -19.35 -20.28 0.45
N GLY A 144 -18.87 -20.50 1.67
CA GLY A 144 -18.31 -21.78 2.12
C GLY A 144 -16.93 -22.14 1.56
N ALA A 145 -16.34 -21.32 0.69
CA ALA A 145 -15.01 -21.58 0.14
C ALA A 145 -13.92 -21.43 1.21
N LYS A 146 -13.12 -22.48 1.41
CA LYS A 146 -11.94 -22.44 2.30
C LYS A 146 -10.74 -21.77 1.65
N SER A 147 -10.67 -21.81 0.32
CA SER A 147 -9.62 -21.16 -0.46
C SER A 147 -10.08 -20.89 -1.89
N VAL A 148 -9.41 -19.95 -2.55
CA VAL A 148 -9.68 -19.56 -3.94
C VAL A 148 -8.34 -19.35 -4.67
N PRO A 149 -8.14 -19.96 -5.85
CA PRO A 149 -6.99 -19.65 -6.69
C PRO A 149 -6.95 -18.17 -7.08
N LEU A 150 -5.80 -17.53 -6.93
CA LEU A 150 -5.54 -16.16 -7.37
C LEU A 150 -4.38 -16.14 -8.36
N GLN A 151 -4.63 -15.59 -9.54
CA GLN A 151 -3.58 -15.21 -10.48
C GLN A 151 -3.60 -13.71 -10.73
N ILE A 152 -2.42 -13.09 -10.74
CA ILE A 152 -2.23 -11.70 -11.14
C ILE A 152 -1.33 -11.68 -12.36
N LEU A 153 -1.79 -11.03 -13.41
CA LEU A 153 -1.18 -10.94 -14.73
C LEU A 153 -0.92 -9.47 -15.06
N TYR A 154 0.15 -9.19 -15.80
CA TYR A 154 0.38 -7.87 -16.40
C TYR A 154 0.47 -8.00 -17.92
N THR A 155 0.29 -6.88 -18.61
CA THR A 155 0.50 -6.79 -20.05
C THR A 155 1.93 -6.33 -20.30
N ASP A 156 2.72 -7.12 -21.03
CA ASP A 156 4.09 -6.75 -21.40
C ASP A 156 4.12 -5.73 -22.55
N THR A 157 5.32 -5.31 -22.95
CA THR A 157 5.53 -4.35 -24.05
C THR A 157 5.02 -4.85 -25.41
N ASP A 158 4.86 -6.17 -25.58
CA ASP A 158 4.35 -6.81 -26.78
C ASP A 158 2.82 -7.02 -26.72
N ASN A 159 2.14 -6.41 -25.74
CA ASN A 159 0.72 -6.60 -25.44
C ASN A 159 0.32 -8.04 -25.07
N LYS A 160 1.27 -8.88 -24.62
CA LYS A 160 0.99 -10.24 -24.17
C LYS A 160 0.77 -10.27 -22.66
N LEU A 161 -0.15 -11.13 -22.23
CA LEU A 161 -0.35 -11.37 -20.80
C LEU A 161 0.73 -12.28 -20.25
N LYS A 162 1.36 -11.82 -19.16
CA LYS A 162 2.39 -12.54 -18.44
C LYS A 162 2.00 -12.71 -16.98
N PRO A 163 2.19 -13.90 -16.38
CA PRO A 163 1.93 -14.09 -14.96
C PRO A 163 2.95 -13.32 -14.12
N CYS A 164 2.45 -12.65 -13.09
CA CYS A 164 3.23 -12.00 -12.04
C CYS A 164 3.15 -12.80 -10.73
N LEU A 165 1.96 -13.31 -10.40
CA LEU A 165 1.71 -14.17 -9.25
C LEU A 165 0.70 -15.26 -9.63
N SER A 166 0.94 -16.49 -9.18
CA SER A 166 -0.05 -17.57 -9.10
C SER A 166 0.01 -18.16 -7.71
N THR A 167 -1.09 -18.07 -6.96
CA THR A 167 -1.17 -18.54 -5.58
C THR A 167 -2.58 -19.01 -5.25
N THR A 168 -2.77 -19.50 -4.02
CA THR A 168 -4.08 -19.83 -3.46
C THR A 168 -4.30 -18.93 -2.26
N ALA A 169 -5.39 -18.17 -2.28
CA ALA A 169 -5.81 -17.40 -1.13
C ALA A 169 -6.67 -18.27 -0.23
N GLU A 170 -6.25 -18.47 1.01
CA GLU A 170 -7.03 -19.13 2.06
C GLU A 170 -7.99 -18.15 2.73
N ALA A 171 -9.21 -18.60 3.01
CA ALA A 171 -10.19 -17.82 3.75
C ALA A 171 -9.77 -17.75 5.22
N ASP A 172 -9.55 -16.54 5.70
CA ASP A 172 -9.27 -16.27 7.11
C ASP A 172 -10.08 -15.06 7.55
N THR A 173 -10.79 -15.22 8.67
CA THR A 173 -11.63 -14.17 9.25
C THR A 173 -10.94 -13.44 10.41
N SER A 174 -9.80 -13.95 10.87
CA SER A 174 -8.97 -13.38 11.93
C SER A 174 -7.93 -12.39 11.39
N SER A 175 -7.54 -12.53 10.12
CA SER A 175 -6.61 -11.64 9.46
C SER A 175 -7.24 -10.88 8.28
N ARG A 176 -6.59 -9.79 7.92
CA ARG A 176 -6.85 -8.99 6.73
C ARG A 176 -5.74 -9.29 5.75
N ARG A 177 -6.08 -9.98 4.67
CA ARG A 177 -5.16 -10.22 3.58
C ARG A 177 -5.25 -9.11 2.54
N GLN A 178 -4.09 -8.69 2.07
CA GLN A 178 -3.95 -7.70 1.01
C GLN A 178 -2.83 -8.12 0.06
N TRP A 179 -2.95 -7.74 -1.22
CA TRP A 179 -1.86 -7.88 -2.18
C TRP A 179 -1.57 -6.54 -2.84
N PHE A 180 -0.33 -6.09 -2.73
CA PHE A 180 0.14 -4.87 -3.36
C PHE A 180 0.90 -5.23 -4.61
N VAL A 181 0.43 -4.75 -5.75
CA VAL A 181 1.07 -4.92 -7.05
C VAL A 181 1.87 -3.65 -7.34
N TYR A 182 3.19 -3.78 -7.50
CA TYR A 182 4.11 -2.66 -7.59
C TYR A 182 5.16 -2.87 -8.68
N LYS A 183 5.82 -1.78 -9.09
CA LYS A 183 6.91 -1.80 -10.06
C LYS A 183 8.14 -2.46 -9.42
N ALA A 184 8.79 -3.38 -10.12
CA ALA A 184 10.08 -3.90 -9.68
C ALA A 184 11.14 -2.79 -9.66
N ASP A 185 12.01 -2.81 -8.65
CA ASP A 185 13.03 -1.78 -8.46
C ASP A 185 14.14 -1.78 -9.52
N ARG A 186 14.35 -2.91 -10.20
CA ARG A 186 15.42 -3.04 -11.21
C ARG A 186 14.87 -2.74 -12.60
N THR A 187 15.58 -1.90 -13.35
CA THR A 187 15.25 -1.55 -14.74
C THR A 187 15.34 -2.74 -15.70
N ASP A 188 16.14 -3.76 -15.36
CA ASP A 188 16.35 -4.99 -16.11
C ASP A 188 15.58 -6.19 -15.54
N ALA A 189 14.60 -5.96 -14.65
CA ALA A 189 13.85 -7.03 -14.04
C ALA A 189 13.12 -7.86 -15.12
N ARG A 190 13.38 -9.17 -15.13
CA ARG A 190 12.67 -10.14 -15.99
C ARG A 190 11.14 -10.05 -15.84
N THR A 191 10.68 -9.63 -14.66
CA THR A 191 9.29 -9.30 -14.38
C THR A 191 9.23 -7.85 -13.86
N PRO A 192 8.74 -6.87 -14.64
CA PRO A 192 8.72 -5.45 -14.27
C PRO A 192 7.69 -5.11 -13.19
N VAL A 193 6.85 -6.08 -12.82
CA VAL A 193 5.82 -5.97 -11.79
C VAL A 193 6.04 -7.08 -10.77
N GLN A 194 5.89 -6.75 -9.49
CA GLN A 194 5.96 -7.68 -8.37
C GLN A 194 4.69 -7.59 -7.52
N VAL A 195 4.43 -8.64 -6.74
CA VAL A 195 3.32 -8.67 -5.79
C VAL A 195 3.86 -8.90 -4.39
N LEU A 196 3.46 -8.04 -3.46
CA LEU A 196 3.72 -8.18 -2.03
C LEU A 196 2.42 -8.63 -1.34
N PRO A 197 2.35 -9.88 -0.84
CA PRO A 197 1.28 -10.29 0.04
C PRO A 197 1.49 -9.70 1.43
N LEU A 198 0.48 -9.04 1.98
CA LEU A 198 0.42 -8.61 3.37
C LEU A 198 -0.71 -9.34 4.09
N ASN A 199 -0.42 -9.76 5.32
CA ASN A 199 -1.38 -10.40 6.19
C ASN A 199 -1.32 -9.75 7.56
N GLU A 200 -2.36 -9.01 7.92
CA GLU A 200 -2.41 -8.21 9.13
C GLU A 200 -3.46 -8.78 10.09
N PRO A 201 -3.22 -8.82 11.40
CA PRO A 201 -4.28 -9.10 12.37
C PRO A 201 -5.42 -8.09 12.22
N ARG A 202 -6.67 -8.54 12.40
CA ARG A 202 -7.85 -7.65 12.38
C ARG A 202 -8.13 -7.02 13.74
#